data_AF-A0A319E8M2-F1
#
_entry.id   AF-A0A319E8M2-F1
#
_cell.length_a   1.000
_cell.length_b   1.000
_cell.length_c   1.000
_cell.angle_alpha   90.00
_cell.angle_beta   90.00
_cell.angle_gamma   90.00
#
_symmetry.space_group_name_H-M   'P 1'
#
loop_
_entity.id
_entity.type
_entity.pdbx_description
1 polymer ?
#
loop_
_entity_poly.entity_id
_entity_poly.type
_entity_poly.pdbx_seq_one_letter_code
_entity_poly.pdbx_strand_id
1 'polypeptide(L)'
;MAITYALVSLILATLTETMESTYPGVFSSGSIGLTFLSLAIGNTVALIFYSLTSDRYMIHQRETKGDAFKPESRLVHLLLAAVMLPLGFLIYGWTLQSHVQYIVPLVGACAAGFSMTLSAIPAETYVVDTYEIHGASAIAAGVIFRAIAGAFLPLIGSPLYQSIGQGWGNTVLAFIAAAFIPPLGLLMMYGDWFHSKEQFGKSGR
;
A
#
# COMPACT_ATOMS: atom_id res chain seq x y z
N MET A 1 2.15 5.22 -1.46
CA MET A 1 0.88 5.98 -1.44
C MET A 1 0.06 5.79 -2.70
N ALA A 2 0.23 6.62 -3.74
CA ALA A 2 -0.65 6.57 -4.92
C ALA A 2 -0.57 5.23 -5.68
N ILE A 3 0.64 4.70 -5.89
CA ILE A 3 0.86 3.43 -6.59
C ILE A 3 0.27 2.24 -5.81
N THR A 4 0.53 2.17 -4.50
CA THR A 4 -0.04 1.14 -3.62
C THR A 4 -1.57 1.11 -3.74
N TYR A 5 -2.20 2.27 -3.65
CA TYR A 5 -3.65 2.38 -3.78
C TYR A 5 -4.14 1.95 -5.16
N ALA A 6 -3.47 2.37 -6.23
CA ALA A 6 -3.85 2.02 -7.60
C ALA A 6 -3.75 0.52 -7.87
N LEU A 7 -2.68 -0.13 -7.37
CA LEU A 7 -2.51 -1.57 -7.46
C LEU A 7 -3.63 -2.30 -6.71
N VAL A 8 -3.88 -1.91 -5.46
CA VAL A 8 -4.94 -2.55 -4.65
C VAL A 8 -6.33 -2.28 -5.21
N SER A 9 -6.58 -1.12 -5.81
CA SER A 9 -7.85 -0.83 -6.48
C SER A 9 -8.05 -1.68 -7.73
N LEU A 10 -6.97 -2.13 -8.39
CA LEU A 10 -7.06 -3.11 -9.47
C LEU A 10 -7.56 -4.45 -8.93
N ILE A 11 -6.99 -4.96 -7.83
CA ILE A 11 -7.52 -6.17 -7.16
C ILE A 11 -8.99 -5.96 -6.82
N LEU A 12 -9.34 -4.84 -6.19
CA LEU A 12 -10.72 -4.52 -5.81
C LEU A 12 -11.67 -4.58 -7.01
N ALA A 13 -11.28 -4.01 -8.15
CA ALA A 13 -12.10 -3.95 -9.36
C ALA A 13 -12.25 -5.32 -10.03
N THR A 14 -11.20 -6.15 -10.04
CA THR A 14 -11.20 -7.45 -10.73
C THR A 14 -11.55 -8.62 -9.81
N LEU A 15 -11.69 -8.40 -8.49
CA LEU A 15 -11.85 -9.45 -7.49
C LEU A 15 -13.08 -10.32 -7.74
N THR A 16 -14.23 -9.69 -8.00
CA THR A 16 -15.50 -10.38 -8.22
C THR A 16 -15.45 -11.25 -9.47
N GLU A 17 -15.08 -10.65 -10.61
CA GLU A 17 -14.95 -11.34 -11.89
C GLU A 17 -13.99 -12.51 -11.79
N THR A 18 -12.82 -12.30 -11.19
CA THR A 18 -11.76 -13.33 -11.12
C THR A 18 -12.12 -14.46 -10.16
N MET A 19 -12.77 -14.16 -9.03
CA MET A 19 -13.22 -15.19 -8.08
C MET A 19 -14.40 -16.00 -8.62
N GLU A 20 -15.35 -15.35 -9.29
CA GLU A 20 -16.49 -16.02 -9.92
C GLU A 20 -16.05 -16.90 -11.09
N SER A 21 -15.13 -16.42 -11.94
CA SER A 21 -14.61 -17.21 -13.06
C SER A 21 -13.79 -18.42 -12.62
N THR A 22 -13.06 -18.29 -11.50
CA THR A 22 -12.14 -19.33 -11.02
C THR A 22 -12.85 -20.35 -10.12
N TYR A 23 -13.86 -19.92 -9.34
CA TYR A 23 -14.59 -20.78 -8.39
C TYR A 23 -16.11 -20.68 -8.55
N PRO A 24 -16.67 -21.06 -9.72
CA PRO A 24 -18.10 -20.91 -10.00
C PRO A 24 -19.00 -21.75 -9.09
N GLY A 25 -18.48 -22.83 -8.48
CA GLY A 25 -19.22 -23.68 -7.55
C GLY A 25 -19.25 -23.19 -6.10
N VAL A 26 -18.39 -22.22 -5.73
CA VAL A 26 -18.27 -21.71 -4.36
C VAL A 26 -18.98 -20.36 -4.21
N PHE A 27 -18.86 -19.50 -5.22
CA PHE A 27 -19.44 -18.17 -5.18
C PHE A 27 -20.65 -18.06 -6.11
N SER A 28 -21.82 -17.83 -5.51
CA SER A 28 -23.01 -17.31 -6.18
C SER A 28 -22.98 -15.77 -6.19
N SER A 29 -23.77 -15.13 -7.07
CA SER A 29 -23.87 -13.67 -7.20
C SER A 29 -24.19 -12.95 -5.87
N GLY A 30 -24.85 -13.62 -4.92
CA GLY A 30 -25.09 -13.07 -3.58
C GLY A 30 -23.89 -13.19 -2.61
N SER A 31 -23.09 -14.25 -2.74
CA SER A 31 -21.95 -14.53 -1.85
C SER A 31 -20.63 -13.93 -2.30
N ILE A 32 -20.50 -13.54 -3.58
CA ILE A 32 -19.24 -12.98 -4.13
C ILE A 32 -18.81 -11.70 -3.40
N GLY A 33 -19.77 -10.93 -2.86
CA GLY A 33 -19.50 -9.74 -2.05
C GLY A 33 -18.70 -10.03 -0.77
N LEU A 34 -18.75 -11.26 -0.24
CA LEU A 34 -17.96 -11.66 0.93
C LEU A 34 -16.45 -11.61 0.67
N THR A 35 -16.03 -11.71 -0.60
CA THR A 35 -14.60 -11.64 -0.95
C THR A 35 -13.99 -10.29 -0.61
N PHE A 36 -14.76 -9.20 -0.64
CA PHE A 36 -14.31 -7.86 -0.22
C PHE A 36 -13.96 -7.79 1.27
N LEU A 37 -14.50 -8.70 2.09
CA LEU A 37 -14.19 -8.75 3.51
C LEU A 37 -12.70 -9.06 3.73
N SER A 38 -12.05 -9.78 2.82
CA SER A 38 -10.60 -10.04 2.90
C SER A 38 -9.78 -8.75 2.92
N LEU A 39 -10.08 -7.80 2.04
CA LEU A 39 -9.45 -6.49 1.99
C LEU A 39 -9.79 -5.67 3.25
N ALA A 40 -11.04 -5.70 3.70
CA ALA A 40 -11.49 -5.01 4.90
C ALA A 40 -10.76 -5.52 6.16
N ILE A 41 -10.59 -6.83 6.29
CA ILE A 41 -9.82 -7.48 7.37
C ILE A 41 -8.36 -7.02 7.30
N GLY A 42 -7.73 -7.07 6.13
CA GLY A 42 -6.35 -6.63 5.94
C GLY A 42 -6.13 -5.18 6.38
N ASN A 43 -7.01 -4.28 5.93
CA ASN A 43 -6.99 -2.86 6.32
C ASN A 43 -7.17 -2.67 7.84
N THR A 44 -8.11 -3.39 8.44
CA THR A 44 -8.39 -3.30 9.89
C THR A 44 -7.21 -3.79 10.72
N VAL A 45 -6.61 -4.91 10.32
CA VAL A 45 -5.42 -5.47 10.99
C VAL A 45 -4.23 -4.52 10.86
N ALA A 46 -4.03 -3.90 9.70
CA ALA A 46 -2.99 -2.88 9.51
C ALA A 46 -3.20 -1.65 10.40
N LEU A 47 -4.43 -1.17 10.52
CA LEU A 47 -4.76 -0.05 11.40
C LEU A 47 -4.46 -0.39 12.87
N ILE A 48 -4.93 -1.54 13.35
CA ILE A 48 -4.67 -1.99 14.74
C ILE A 48 -3.16 -2.16 14.96
N PHE A 49 -2.46 -2.80 14.02
CA PHE A 49 -1.02 -3.00 14.08
C PHE A 49 -0.30 -1.65 14.19
N TYR A 50 -0.61 -0.70 13.30
CA TYR A 50 -0.02 0.63 13.30
C TYR A 50 -0.30 1.40 14.59
N SER A 51 -1.54 1.42 15.08
CA SER A 51 -1.87 2.11 16.33
C SER A 51 -1.11 1.55 17.54
N LEU A 52 -0.95 0.22 17.62
CA LEU A 52 -0.22 -0.43 18.72
C LEU A 52 1.30 -0.24 18.63
N THR A 53 1.86 -0.18 17.43
CA THR A 53 3.31 -0.07 17.21
C THR A 53 3.78 1.38 17.17
N SER A 54 3.01 2.29 16.57
CA SER A 54 3.33 3.71 16.47
C SER A 54 3.56 4.32 17.86
N ASP A 55 2.62 4.16 18.79
CA ASP A 55 2.74 4.78 20.12
C ASP A 55 3.91 4.23 20.92
N ARG A 56 4.10 2.91 20.91
CA ARG A 56 5.23 2.25 21.58
C ARG A 56 6.57 2.67 20.99
N TYR A 57 6.62 2.79 19.68
CA TYR A 57 7.81 3.23 18.97
C TYR A 57 8.12 4.70 19.23
N MET A 58 7.11 5.56 19.27
CA MET A 58 7.26 6.98 19.63
C MET A 58 7.74 7.16 21.07
N ILE A 59 7.19 6.40 22.03
CA ILE A 59 7.63 6.42 23.43
C ILE A 59 9.08 5.95 23.54
N HIS A 60 9.42 4.81 22.93
CA HIS A 60 10.78 4.27 22.96
C HIS A 60 11.80 5.22 22.32
N GLN A 61 11.44 5.92 21.24
CA GLN A 61 12.33 6.91 20.63
C GLN A 61 12.53 8.15 21.49
N ARG A 62 11.47 8.63 22.16
CA ARG A 62 11.59 9.75 23.11
C ARG A 62 12.50 9.38 24.29
N GLU A 63 12.41 8.15 24.78
CA GLU A 63 13.25 7.64 25.88
C GLU A 63 14.71 7.42 25.48
N THR A 64 14.98 7.00 24.24
CA THR A 64 16.35 6.65 23.79
C THR A 64 17.11 7.78 23.11
N LYS A 65 16.44 8.74 22.47
CA LYS A 65 17.07 9.83 21.69
C LYS A 65 16.75 11.25 22.17
N GLY A 66 15.92 11.42 23.19
CA GLY A 66 15.49 12.74 23.67
C GLY A 66 14.62 13.48 22.64
N ASP A 67 14.73 14.81 22.58
CA ASP A 67 13.90 15.70 21.73
C ASP A 67 14.27 15.70 20.22
N ALA A 68 15.25 14.86 19.81
CA ALA A 68 15.64 14.68 18.42
C ALA A 68 14.69 13.71 17.68
N PHE A 69 13.38 13.96 17.75
CA PHE A 69 12.37 13.17 17.05
C PHE A 69 12.50 13.41 15.54
N LYS A 70 13.01 12.41 14.83
CA LYS A 70 13.17 12.43 13.37
C LYS A 70 11.92 11.85 12.71
N PRO A 71 11.19 12.60 11.86
CA PRO A 71 9.95 12.12 11.21
C PRO A 71 10.17 10.88 10.33
N GLU A 72 11.41 10.59 9.93
CA GLU A 72 11.83 9.41 9.18
C GLU A 72 11.62 8.10 9.94
N SER A 73 11.53 8.16 11.27
CA SER A 73 11.34 6.98 12.09
C SER A 73 9.96 6.33 11.89
N ARG A 74 8.96 7.11 11.47
CA ARG A 74 7.64 6.61 11.08
C ARG A 74 7.68 5.77 9.80
N LEU A 75 8.67 6.01 8.93
CA LEU A 75 8.80 5.35 7.64
C LEU A 75 9.13 3.85 7.77
N VAL A 76 9.63 3.36 8.92
CA VAL A 76 9.97 1.93 9.11
C VAL A 76 8.78 1.02 8.79
N HIS A 77 7.56 1.44 9.14
CA HIS A 77 6.32 0.72 8.82
C HIS A 77 6.03 0.72 7.31
N LEU A 78 6.48 1.74 6.59
CA LEU A 78 6.37 1.88 5.14
C LEU A 78 7.21 0.83 4.40
N LEU A 79 8.40 0.48 4.91
CA LEU A 79 9.22 -0.60 4.34
C LEU A 79 8.51 -1.96 4.48
N LEU A 80 7.92 -2.22 5.64
CA LEU A 80 7.15 -3.45 5.85
C LEU A 80 5.97 -3.52 4.86
N ALA A 81 5.25 -2.41 4.69
CA ALA A 81 4.17 -2.32 3.70
C ALA A 81 4.69 -2.55 2.26
N ALA A 82 5.85 -1.98 1.91
CA ALA A 82 6.43 -2.07 0.59
C ALA A 82 6.88 -3.50 0.21
N VAL A 83 7.27 -4.32 1.20
CA VAL A 83 7.59 -5.75 1.00
C VAL A 83 6.33 -6.62 1.03
N MET A 84 5.35 -6.29 1.87
CA MET A 84 4.08 -7.03 1.93
C MET A 84 3.25 -6.91 0.65
N LEU A 85 3.30 -5.76 -0.04
CA LEU A 85 2.55 -5.57 -1.29
C LEU A 85 2.89 -6.60 -2.38
N PRO A 86 4.15 -6.72 -2.84
CA PRO A 86 4.50 -7.69 -3.87
C PRO A 86 4.23 -9.13 -3.43
N LEU A 87 4.44 -9.46 -2.15
CA LEU A 87 4.11 -10.79 -1.62
C LEU A 87 2.59 -11.08 -1.73
N GLY A 88 1.74 -10.11 -1.37
CA GLY A 88 0.30 -10.23 -1.51
C GLY A 88 -0.14 -10.46 -2.96
N PHE A 89 0.44 -9.71 -3.90
CA PHE A 89 0.18 -9.87 -5.34
C PHE A 89 0.64 -11.22 -5.88
N LEU A 90 1.83 -11.69 -5.49
CA LEU A 90 2.34 -12.99 -5.91
C LEU A 90 1.47 -14.12 -5.39
N ILE A 91 1.09 -14.09 -4.11
CA ILE A 91 0.18 -15.08 -3.52
C ILE A 91 -1.16 -15.03 -4.26
N TYR A 92 -1.77 -13.85 -4.42
CA TYR A 92 -3.05 -13.68 -5.10
C TYR A 92 -3.02 -14.25 -6.53
N GLY A 93 -2.07 -13.81 -7.36
CA GLY A 93 -2.01 -14.18 -8.76
C GLY A 93 -1.71 -15.64 -9.03
N TRP A 94 -0.70 -16.20 -8.36
CA TRP A 94 -0.30 -17.59 -8.59
C TRP A 94 -1.31 -18.58 -8.02
N THR A 95 -1.93 -18.27 -6.89
CA THR A 95 -2.95 -19.16 -6.31
C THR A 95 -4.21 -19.19 -7.16
N LEU A 96 -4.56 -18.07 -7.79
CA LEU A 96 -5.61 -17.99 -8.81
C LEU A 96 -5.27 -18.80 -10.05
N GLN A 97 -4.06 -18.64 -10.60
CA GLN A 97 -3.64 -19.35 -11.80
C GLN A 97 -3.51 -20.86 -11.58
N SER A 98 -3.10 -21.30 -10.39
CA SER A 98 -3.01 -22.71 -10.03
C SER A 98 -4.32 -23.29 -9.49
N HIS A 99 -5.42 -22.52 -9.49
CA HIS A 99 -6.73 -22.93 -8.97
C HIS A 99 -6.67 -23.54 -7.56
N VAL A 100 -5.83 -22.97 -6.70
CA VAL A 100 -5.67 -23.39 -5.29
C VAL A 100 -6.98 -23.13 -4.53
N GLN A 101 -7.16 -23.65 -3.33
CA GLN A 101 -8.33 -23.34 -2.49
C GLN A 101 -8.60 -21.82 -2.38
N TYR A 102 -9.86 -21.40 -2.57
CA TYR A 102 -10.31 -20.01 -2.61
C TYR A 102 -9.88 -19.12 -1.42
N ILE A 103 -9.55 -19.71 -0.26
CA ILE A 103 -9.06 -18.98 0.91
C ILE A 103 -7.68 -18.36 0.65
N VAL A 104 -6.80 -19.05 -0.09
CA VAL A 104 -5.43 -18.60 -0.30
C VAL A 104 -5.33 -17.30 -1.12
N PRO A 105 -6.05 -17.13 -2.25
CA PRO A 105 -6.08 -15.82 -2.92
C PRO A 105 -6.70 -14.74 -2.03
N LEU A 106 -7.71 -15.06 -1.20
CA LEU A 106 -8.25 -14.09 -0.24
C LEU A 106 -7.22 -13.67 0.82
N VAL A 107 -6.33 -14.57 1.25
CA VAL A 107 -5.19 -14.21 2.11
C VAL A 107 -4.22 -13.26 1.38
N GLY A 108 -3.96 -13.49 0.10
CA GLY A 108 -3.18 -12.57 -0.74
C GLY A 108 -3.82 -11.19 -0.84
N ALA A 109 -5.14 -11.13 -1.06
CA ALA A 109 -5.90 -9.88 -1.07
C ALA A 109 -5.88 -9.19 0.31
N CYS A 110 -5.97 -9.94 1.40
CA CYS A 110 -5.82 -9.43 2.77
C CYS A 110 -4.44 -8.80 2.98
N ALA A 111 -3.36 -9.44 2.55
CA ALA A 111 -2.01 -8.88 2.62
C ALA A 111 -1.85 -7.60 1.77
N ALA A 112 -2.50 -7.54 0.60
CA ALA A 112 -2.53 -6.33 -0.22
C ALA A 112 -3.28 -5.17 0.47
N GLY A 113 -4.44 -5.45 1.11
CA GLY A 113 -5.15 -4.48 1.94
C GLY A 113 -4.32 -4.01 3.14
N PHE A 114 -3.65 -4.94 3.82
CA PHE A 114 -2.74 -4.61 4.93
C PHE A 114 -1.66 -3.62 4.49
N SER A 115 -1.00 -3.90 3.36
CA SER A 115 -0.01 -2.99 2.78
C SER A 115 -0.60 -1.62 2.41
N MET A 116 -1.83 -1.57 1.87
CA MET A 116 -2.50 -0.31 1.53
C MET A 116 -2.58 0.62 2.74
N THR A 117 -3.17 0.14 3.84
CA THR A 117 -3.37 0.96 5.04
C THR A 117 -2.06 1.24 5.77
N LEU A 118 -1.17 0.24 5.89
CA LEU A 118 0.12 0.44 6.55
C LEU A 118 1.04 1.38 5.77
N SER A 119 0.87 1.48 4.45
CA SER A 119 1.54 2.53 3.68
C SER A 119 0.87 3.89 3.86
N ALA A 120 -0.46 3.91 3.99
CA ALA A 120 -1.27 5.13 3.95
C ALA A 120 -1.00 6.07 5.11
N ILE A 121 -1.21 5.55 6.31
CA ILE A 121 -1.23 6.32 7.56
C ILE A 121 0.13 7.01 7.83
N PRO A 122 1.28 6.30 7.83
CA PRO A 122 2.56 6.94 8.14
C PRO A 122 2.98 7.98 7.10
N ALA A 123 2.65 7.78 5.82
CA ALA A 123 3.00 8.74 4.78
C ALA A 123 2.15 10.01 4.84
N GLU A 124 0.84 9.89 5.11
CA GLU A 124 -0.03 11.05 5.32
C GLU A 124 0.43 11.86 6.54
N THR A 125 0.77 11.16 7.63
CA THR A 125 1.30 11.81 8.84
C THR A 125 2.64 12.49 8.56
N TYR A 126 3.55 11.85 7.82
CA TYR A 126 4.83 12.44 7.43
C TYR A 126 4.68 13.72 6.60
N VAL A 127 3.71 13.75 5.67
CA VAL A 127 3.43 14.95 4.86
C VAL A 127 2.90 16.09 5.72
N VAL A 128 2.04 15.80 6.70
CA VAL A 128 1.56 16.81 7.65
C VAL A 128 2.70 17.35 8.50
N ASP A 129 3.52 16.45 9.05
CA ASP A 129 4.65 16.79 9.92
C ASP A 129 5.73 17.61 9.17
N THR A 130 5.95 17.33 7.88
CA THR A 130 6.96 18.02 7.06
C THR A 130 6.48 19.38 6.55
N TYR A 131 5.19 19.52 6.23
CA TYR A 131 4.63 20.74 5.66
C TYR A 131 3.68 21.43 6.64
N GLU A 132 4.22 22.06 7.69
CA GLU A 132 3.42 22.68 8.77
C GLU A 132 2.31 23.64 8.28
N ILE A 133 2.57 24.44 7.23
CA ILE A 133 1.62 25.45 6.71
C ILE A 133 0.77 24.90 5.55
N HIS A 134 1.31 23.98 4.75
CA HIS A 134 0.67 23.51 3.50
C HIS A 134 0.35 22.00 3.51
N GLY A 135 0.41 21.34 4.66
CA GLY A 135 0.22 19.90 4.78
C GLY A 135 -1.14 19.42 4.31
N ALA A 136 -2.21 20.15 4.62
CA ALA A 136 -3.56 19.83 4.15
C ALA A 136 -3.68 19.89 2.61
N SER A 137 -3.02 20.89 1.98
CA SER A 137 -3.00 21.02 0.52
C SER A 137 -2.15 19.92 -0.13
N ALA A 138 -1.01 19.56 0.49
CA ALA A 138 -0.17 18.46 0.02
C ALA A 138 -0.87 17.11 0.10
N ILE A 139 -1.61 16.83 1.18
CA ILE A 139 -2.47 15.64 1.28
C ILE A 139 -3.53 15.66 0.17
N ALA A 140 -4.22 16.80 -0.02
CA ALA A 140 -5.25 16.91 -1.05
C ALA A 140 -4.69 16.62 -2.46
N ALA A 141 -3.52 17.15 -2.79
CA ALA A 141 -2.83 16.83 -4.03
C ALA A 141 -2.53 15.32 -4.14
N GLY A 142 -2.03 14.71 -3.06
CA GLY A 142 -1.81 13.27 -2.97
C GLY A 142 -3.08 12.44 -3.20
N VAL A 143 -4.21 12.88 -2.65
CA VAL A 143 -5.52 12.24 -2.85
C VAL A 143 -5.97 12.34 -4.31
N ILE A 144 -5.74 13.46 -4.99
CA ILE A 144 -6.05 13.61 -6.43
C ILE A 144 -5.22 12.63 -7.26
N PHE A 145 -3.90 12.58 -7.06
CA PHE A 145 -3.04 11.62 -7.77
C PHE A 145 -3.45 10.17 -7.48
N ARG A 146 -3.82 9.88 -6.23
CA ARG A 146 -4.32 8.58 -5.81
C ARG A 146 -5.62 8.22 -6.54
N ALA A 147 -6.57 9.15 -6.63
CA ALA A 147 -7.85 8.95 -7.30
C ALA A 147 -7.66 8.71 -8.80
N ILE A 148 -6.80 9.50 -9.46
CA ILE A 148 -6.44 9.32 -10.87
C ILE A 148 -5.83 7.93 -11.07
N ALA A 149 -4.78 7.60 -10.31
CA ALA A 149 -4.12 6.30 -10.46
C ALA A 149 -5.08 5.13 -10.18
N GLY A 150 -5.94 5.26 -9.17
CA GLY A 150 -6.95 4.26 -8.83
C GLY A 150 -8.08 4.12 -9.84
N ALA A 151 -8.36 5.15 -10.65
CA ALA A 151 -9.34 5.11 -11.73
C ALA A 151 -8.76 4.49 -13.02
N PHE A 152 -7.51 4.82 -13.36
CA PHE A 152 -6.91 4.39 -14.63
C PHE A 152 -6.27 3.00 -14.56
N LEU A 153 -5.64 2.61 -13.44
CA LEU A 153 -4.95 1.33 -13.37
C LEU A 153 -5.89 0.11 -13.56
N PRO A 154 -7.10 0.07 -12.96
CA PRO A 154 -8.04 -1.03 -13.16
C PRO A 154 -8.46 -1.23 -14.63
N LEU A 155 -8.50 -0.16 -15.44
CA LEU A 155 -8.82 -0.26 -16.87
C LEU A 155 -7.82 -1.13 -17.63
N ILE A 156 -6.58 -1.23 -17.14
CA ILE A 156 -5.51 -2.04 -17.73
C ILE A 156 -5.60 -3.50 -17.23
N GLY A 157 -6.29 -3.77 -16.12
CA GLY A 157 -6.33 -5.09 -15.48
C GLY A 157 -6.92 -6.19 -16.36
N SER A 158 -8.11 -5.97 -16.92
CA SER A 158 -8.79 -6.97 -17.76
C SER A 158 -7.97 -7.36 -19.02
N PRO A 159 -7.45 -6.43 -19.85
CA PRO A 159 -6.60 -6.79 -20.99
C PRO A 159 -5.24 -7.37 -20.59
N LEU A 160 -4.68 -6.97 -19.44
CA LEU A 160 -3.46 -7.56 -18.89
C LEU A 160 -3.68 -9.04 -18.56
N TYR A 161 -4.74 -9.37 -17.84
CA TYR A 161 -5.02 -10.76 -17.45
C TYR A 161 -5.44 -11.65 -18.60
N GLN A 162 -6.09 -11.10 -19.63
CA GLN A 162 -6.41 -11.84 -20.85
C GLN A 162 -5.17 -12.17 -21.70
N SER A 163 -4.16 -11.29 -21.70
CA SER A 163 -2.96 -11.48 -22.54
C SER A 163 -1.91 -12.40 -21.93
N ILE A 164 -1.65 -12.29 -20.61
CA ILE A 164 -0.58 -13.04 -19.94
C ILE A 164 -1.04 -13.90 -18.76
N GLY A 165 -2.33 -13.89 -18.44
CA GLY A 165 -2.91 -14.66 -17.34
C GLY A 165 -2.78 -14.00 -15.97
N GLN A 166 -3.45 -14.59 -14.98
CA GLN A 166 -3.54 -14.04 -13.62
C GLN A 166 -2.21 -14.08 -12.85
N GLY A 167 -1.43 -15.16 -12.96
CA GLY A 167 -0.17 -15.32 -12.26
C GLY A 167 0.90 -14.37 -12.78
N TRP A 168 1.19 -14.41 -14.08
CA TRP A 168 2.17 -13.50 -14.68
C TRP A 168 1.71 -12.03 -14.64
N GLY A 169 0.42 -11.75 -14.87
CA GLY A 169 -0.15 -10.41 -14.71
C GLY A 169 0.14 -9.81 -13.34
N ASN A 170 -0.22 -10.54 -12.27
CA ASN A 170 0.05 -10.10 -10.90
C ASN A 170 1.54 -10.11 -10.54
N THR A 171 2.36 -10.95 -11.17
CA THR A 171 3.83 -10.94 -10.99
C THR A 171 4.44 -9.66 -11.54
N VAL A 172 4.01 -9.19 -12.71
CA VAL A 172 4.44 -7.91 -13.28
C VAL A 172 4.02 -6.76 -12.35
N LEU A 173 2.79 -6.78 -11.84
CA LEU A 173 2.32 -5.79 -10.86
C LEU A 173 3.13 -5.82 -9.55
N ALA A 174 3.53 -7.01 -9.09
CA ALA A 174 4.40 -7.18 -7.93
C ALA A 174 5.81 -6.60 -8.19
N PHE A 175 6.37 -6.80 -9.39
CA PHE A 175 7.65 -6.18 -9.75
C PHE A 175 7.57 -4.65 -9.81
N ILE A 176 6.47 -4.12 -10.36
CA ILE A 176 6.22 -2.67 -10.35
C ILE A 176 6.17 -2.16 -8.91
N ALA A 177 5.45 -2.83 -8.01
CA ALA A 177 5.43 -2.50 -6.58
C ALA A 177 6.84 -2.54 -5.96
N ALA A 178 7.61 -3.59 -6.25
CA ALA A 178 8.95 -3.77 -5.71
C ALA A 178 9.96 -2.73 -6.20
N ALA A 179 9.80 -2.21 -7.42
CA ALA A 179 10.64 -1.16 -7.98
C ALA A 179 10.57 0.16 -7.18
N PHE A 180 9.53 0.37 -6.38
CA PHE A 180 9.40 1.53 -5.49
C PHE A 180 10.01 1.32 -4.10
N ILE A 181 10.52 0.13 -3.77
CA ILE A 181 11.21 -0.14 -2.49
C ILE A 181 12.54 0.63 -2.38
N PRO A 182 13.45 0.64 -3.39
CA PRO A 182 14.74 1.31 -3.26
C PRO A 182 14.65 2.84 -3.05
N PRO A 183 13.79 3.59 -3.78
CA PRO A 183 13.59 5.02 -3.52
C PRO A 183 13.12 5.30 -2.09
N LEU A 184 12.27 4.45 -1.51
CA LEU A 184 11.82 4.59 -0.12
C LEU A 184 12.97 4.37 0.87
N GLY A 185 13.81 3.36 0.63
CA GLY A 185 15.01 3.12 1.44
C GLY A 185 16.01 4.28 1.36
N LEU A 186 16.19 4.88 0.18
CA LEU A 186 17.04 6.06 0.01
C LEU A 186 16.51 7.28 0.75
N LEU A 187 15.19 7.52 0.74
CA LEU A 187 14.58 8.62 1.50
C LEU A 187 14.83 8.47 3.01
N MET A 188 14.80 7.24 3.54
CA MET A 188 15.09 6.99 4.95
C MET A 188 16.55 7.25 5.32
N MET A 189 17.49 6.94 4.43
CA MET A 189 18.91 7.14 4.68
C MET A 189 19.36 8.60 4.48
N TYR A 190 18.74 9.31 3.53
CA TYR A 190 19.14 10.65 3.12
C TYR A 190 18.11 11.75 3.45
N GLY A 191 17.09 11.46 4.26
CA GLY A 191 16.05 12.44 4.66
C GLY A 191 16.64 13.73 5.22
N ASP A 192 17.66 13.62 6.08
CA ASP A 192 18.39 14.75 6.67
C ASP A 192 19.00 15.70 5.61
N TRP A 193 19.44 15.16 4.47
CA TRP A 193 20.03 15.95 3.37
C TRP A 193 18.98 16.76 2.61
N PHE A 194 17.76 16.24 2.49
CA PHE A 194 16.65 16.97 1.85
C PHE A 194 16.13 18.10 2.76
N HIS A 195 15.97 17.84 4.06
CA HIS A 195 15.58 18.88 5.04
C HIS A 195 16.63 20.00 5.16
N SER A 196 17.92 19.67 5.06
CA SER A 196 19.01 20.64 5.02
C SER A 196 18.84 21.67 3.90
N LYS A 197 18.42 21.25 2.70
CA LYS A 197 18.27 22.15 1.53
C LYS A 197 17.05 23.07 1.62
N GLU A 198 15.97 22.65 2.28
CA GLU A 198 14.79 23.51 2.46
C GLU A 198 15.03 24.63 3.48
N GLN A 199 15.85 24.40 4.51
CA GLN A 199 16.26 25.45 5.45
C GLN A 199 17.11 26.54 4.79
N PHE A 200 17.96 26.20 3.80
CA PHE A 200 18.69 27.19 3.01
C PHE A 200 17.78 28.09 2.15
N GLY A 201 16.58 27.63 1.78
CA GLY A 201 15.59 28.45 1.07
C GLY A 201 14.83 29.44 1.97
N LYS A 202 14.68 29.13 3.27
CA LYS A 202 14.02 30.01 4.24
C LYS A 202 14.96 31.06 4.86
N SER A 203 16.27 30.83 4.86
CA SER A 203 17.28 31.78 5.38
C SER A 203 17.64 32.93 4.41
N GLY A 204 17.04 32.97 3.22
CA GLY A 204 17.30 33.97 2.18
C GLY A 204 16.17 34.99 1.96
N ARG A 205 15.23 35.13 2.90
CA ARG A 205 14.17 36.15 2.88
C ARG A 205 14.24 37.02 4.12
#